data_AF-A0A1Y3QS96-F1
#
_entry.id   AF-A0A1Y3QS96-F1
#
_cell.length_a   1.000
_cell.length_b   1.000
_cell.length_c   1.000
_cell.angle_alpha   90.00
_cell.angle_beta   90.00
_cell.angle_gamma   90.00
#
_symmetry.space_group_name_H-M   'P 1'
#
loop_
_entity.id
_entity.type
_entity.pdbx_description
1 polymer ?
#
loop_
_entity_poly.entity_id
_entity_poly.type
_entity_poly.pdbx_seq_one_letter_code
_entity_poly.pdbx_strand_id
1 'polypeptide(L)'
;AGAAGCIADFDQISSVIRSREISVSIILQSLAQLEAAYGHDKAVTILSNCDHLLYLGGQELATARYISVKANKSVHTILNMPLNHAWLFTRGGAPKEVEKYRLEDHPLYHLAQPSKQKAVCREQDEHEA
;
A
#
# COMPACT_ATOMS: atom_id res chain seq x y z
N ALA A 1 -3.60 -25.56 14.11
CA ALA A 1 -4.15 -24.88 12.92
C ALA A 1 -3.09 -23.89 12.45
N GLY A 2 -2.40 -24.21 11.34
CA GLY A 2 -1.28 -23.41 10.86
C GLY A 2 -1.77 -22.11 10.21
N ALA A 3 -1.31 -20.97 10.73
CA ALA A 3 -1.54 -19.67 10.13
C ALA A 3 -0.66 -19.53 8.88
N ALA A 4 -1.13 -20.01 7.74
CA ALA A 4 -0.56 -19.65 6.45
C ALA A 4 -0.99 -18.21 6.13
N GLY A 5 -0.17 -17.22 6.48
CA GLY A 5 -0.42 -15.84 6.04
C GLY A 5 0.22 -14.69 6.83
N CYS A 6 0.98 -14.94 7.90
CA CYS A 6 1.67 -13.88 8.62
C CYS A 6 3.17 -14.17 8.76
N ILE A 7 3.99 -13.12 8.62
CA ILE A 7 5.43 -13.19 8.88
C ILE A 7 5.63 -13.21 10.39
N ALA A 8 6.26 -14.27 10.93
CA ALA A 8 6.56 -14.36 12.36
C ALA A 8 7.45 -13.18 12.81
N ASP A 9 7.14 -12.61 13.97
CA ASP A 9 7.89 -11.52 14.62
C ASP A 9 8.15 -10.30 13.71
N PHE A 10 7.22 -10.01 12.80
CA PHE A 10 7.35 -8.90 11.85
C PHE A 10 7.49 -7.53 12.52
N ASP A 11 6.90 -7.34 13.71
CA ASP A 11 7.10 -6.13 14.52
C ASP A 11 8.57 -5.91 14.88
N GLN A 12 9.28 -6.97 15.30
CA GLN A 12 10.71 -6.92 15.60
C GLN A 12 11.53 -6.74 14.33
N ILE A 13 11.20 -7.50 13.28
CA ILE A 13 11.87 -7.40 11.98
C ILE A 13 11.77 -5.98 11.41
N SER A 14 10.59 -5.36 11.45
CA SER A 14 10.38 -3.98 10.97
C SER A 14 11.24 -2.96 11.72
N SER A 15 11.43 -3.15 13.03
CA SER A 15 12.30 -2.31 13.86
C SER A 15 13.78 -2.47 13.47
N VAL A 16 14.24 -3.71 13.28
CA VAL A 16 15.63 -4.02 12.88
C VAL A 16 15.94 -3.55 11.46
N ILE A 17 14.99 -3.68 10.53
CA ILE A 17 15.13 -3.19 9.16
C ILE A 17 15.33 -1.68 9.15
N ARG A 18 14.49 -0.94 9.89
CA ARG A 18 14.59 0.52 10.02
C ARG A 18 15.93 0.97 10.63
N SER A 19 16.42 0.26 11.65
CA SER A 19 17.71 0.63 12.29
C SER A 19 18.93 0.37 11.40
N ARG A 20 18.77 -0.44 10.35
CA ARG A 20 19.81 -0.74 9.35
C ARG A 20 19.66 0.10 8.07
N GLU A 21 18.82 1.12 8.08
CA GLU A 21 18.52 1.97 6.92
C GLU A 21 17.94 1.18 5.72
N ILE A 22 17.36 0.02 5.98
CA ILE A 22 16.66 -0.77 4.98
C ILE A 22 15.20 -0.33 5.00
N SER A 23 14.62 -0.12 3.81
CA SER A 23 13.22 0.25 3.67
C SER A 23 12.34 -0.98 3.39
N VAL A 24 11.15 -0.99 3.99
CA VAL A 24 10.10 -1.97 3.68
C VAL A 24 8.84 -1.23 3.25
N SER A 25 8.15 -1.76 2.24
CA SER A 25 6.85 -1.25 1.81
C SER A 25 5.80 -2.33 2.04
N ILE A 26 4.72 -1.97 2.75
CA ILE A 26 3.64 -2.87 3.10
C ILE A 26 2.38 -2.38 2.42
N ILE A 27 1.72 -3.27 1.66
CA ILE A 27 0.48 -2.98 0.97
C ILE A 27 -0.65 -3.71 1.67
N LEU A 28 -1.64 -2.96 2.16
CA LEU A 28 -2.76 -3.47 2.95
C LEU A 28 -4.09 -3.04 2.33
N GLN A 29 -5.10 -3.91 2.42
CA GLN A 29 -6.47 -3.56 2.03
C GLN A 29 -7.22 -2.85 3.17
N SER A 30 -6.99 -3.24 4.43
CA SER A 30 -7.58 -2.61 5.61
C SER A 30 -6.67 -2.70 6.83
N LEU A 31 -6.77 -1.74 7.75
CA LEU A 31 -6.09 -1.80 9.04
C LEU A 31 -6.63 -2.93 9.92
N ALA A 32 -7.94 -3.21 9.82
CA ALA A 32 -8.58 -4.29 10.56
C ALA A 32 -8.00 -5.68 10.22
N GLN A 33 -7.62 -5.92 8.95
CA GLN A 33 -6.96 -7.17 8.56
C GLN A 33 -5.56 -7.29 9.17
N LEU A 34 -4.82 -6.19 9.25
CA LEU A 34 -3.51 -6.16 9.91
C LEU A 34 -3.64 -6.49 11.40
N GLU A 35 -4.61 -5.86 12.08
CA GLU A 35 -4.90 -6.14 13.49
C GLU A 35 -5.35 -7.58 13.72
N ALA A 36 -6.17 -8.14 12.82
CA ALA A 36 -6.60 -9.54 12.91
C ALA A 36 -5.43 -10.53 12.74
N ALA A 37 -4.43 -10.19 11.92
CA ALA A 37 -3.29 -11.05 11.64
C ALA A 37 -2.20 -11.00 12.73
N TYR A 38 -1.94 -9.82 13.31
CA TYR A 38 -0.81 -9.59 14.22
C TYR A 38 -1.23 -9.30 15.67
N GLY A 39 -2.50 -9.00 15.91
CA GLY A 39 -2.97 -8.39 17.15
C GLY A 39 -2.80 -6.88 17.14
N HIS A 40 -3.63 -6.19 17.92
CA HIS A 40 -3.69 -4.72 17.95
C HIS A 40 -2.34 -4.07 18.25
N ASP A 41 -1.67 -4.48 19.33
CA ASP A 41 -0.41 -3.86 19.76
C ASP A 41 0.69 -3.99 18.69
N LYS A 42 0.84 -5.19 18.12
CA LYS A 42 1.85 -5.45 17.07
C LYS A 42 1.53 -4.69 15.78
N ALA A 43 0.25 -4.63 15.38
CA ALA A 43 -0.18 -3.88 14.20
C ALA A 43 0.14 -2.39 14.34
N VAL A 44 -0.12 -1.79 15.51
CA VAL A 44 0.24 -0.41 15.82
C VAL A 44 1.77 -0.20 15.77
N THR A 45 2.56 -1.13 16.31
CA THR A 45 4.03 -1.08 16.22
C THR A 45 4.52 -1.11 14.77
N ILE A 46 3.99 -2.02 13.95
CA ILE A 46 4.35 -2.14 12.52
C ILE A 46 4.04 -0.84 11.77
N LEU A 47 2.85 -0.26 11.97
CA LEU A 47 2.45 1.00 11.37
C LEU A 47 3.33 2.17 11.82
N SER A 48 3.71 2.20 13.10
CA SER A 48 4.55 3.26 13.69
C SER A 48 6.00 3.22 13.18
N ASN A 49 6.50 2.05 12.80
CA ASN A 49 7.83 1.90 12.21
C ASN A 49 7.91 2.36 10.74
N CYS A 50 6.78 2.57 10.07
CA CYS A 50 6.75 3.05 8.69
C CYS A 50 6.82 4.58 8.64
N ASP A 51 7.86 5.14 8.01
CA ASP A 51 8.01 6.60 7.88
C ASP A 51 6.98 7.22 6.92
N HIS A 52 6.44 6.42 6.00
CA HIS A 52 5.41 6.83 5.05
C HIS A 52 4.15 5.99 5.21
N LEU A 53 3.00 6.65 5.11
CA LEU A 53 1.69 6.02 4.97
C LEU A 53 0.99 6.64 3.76
N LEU A 54 0.58 5.80 2.81
CA LEU A 54 -0.16 6.21 1.62
C LEU A 54 -1.56 5.61 1.67
N TYR A 55 -2.57 6.47 1.67
CA TYR A 55 -3.98 6.05 1.64
C TYR A 55 -4.59 6.33 0.28
N LEU A 56 -5.02 5.28 -0.41
CA LEU A 56 -5.51 5.31 -1.80
C LEU A 56 -7.04 5.40 -1.92
N GLY A 57 -7.75 5.48 -0.79
CA GLY A 57 -9.20 5.42 -0.70
C GLY A 57 -9.71 4.05 -0.25
N GLY A 58 -10.92 4.02 0.29
CA GLY A 58 -11.57 2.80 0.76
C GLY A 58 -12.91 3.10 1.41
N GLN A 59 -13.72 2.05 1.58
CA GLN A 59 -15.06 2.14 2.18
C GLN A 59 -15.09 1.77 3.68
N GLU A 60 -13.96 1.31 4.21
CA GLU A 60 -13.86 0.82 5.57
C GLU A 60 -13.78 1.97 6.57
N LEU A 61 -14.76 2.04 7.47
CA LEU A 61 -15.02 3.22 8.30
C LEU A 61 -13.98 3.41 9.42
N ALA A 62 -13.41 2.34 9.99
CA ALA A 62 -12.37 2.45 11.01
C ALA A 62 -11.08 3.00 10.41
N THR A 63 -10.64 2.49 9.26
CA THR A 63 -9.50 3.06 8.51
C THR A 63 -9.81 4.51 8.11
N ALA A 64 -10.99 4.82 7.59
CA ALA A 64 -11.34 6.19 7.24
C ALA A 64 -11.28 7.15 8.44
N ARG A 65 -11.73 6.72 9.64
CA ARG A 65 -11.58 7.49 10.88
C ARG A 65 -10.12 7.70 11.28
N TYR A 66 -9.30 6.65 11.20
CA TYR A 66 -7.88 6.75 11.50
C TYR A 66 -7.18 7.77 10.58
N ILE A 67 -7.47 7.69 9.28
CA ILE A 67 -6.93 8.61 8.27
C ILE A 67 -7.48 10.03 8.44
N SER A 68 -8.77 10.19 8.80
CA SER A 68 -9.37 11.52 8.98
C SER A 68 -8.72 12.28 10.14
N VAL A 69 -8.43 11.58 11.25
CA VAL A 69 -7.70 12.15 12.39
C VAL A 69 -6.28 12.52 11.97
N LYS A 70 -5.56 11.64 11.28
CA LYS A 70 -4.21 11.92 10.79
C LYS A 70 -4.15 13.09 9.80
N ALA A 71 -5.14 13.21 8.91
CA ALA A 71 -5.21 14.26 7.89
C ALA A 71 -5.78 15.59 8.42
N ASN A 72 -6.33 15.60 9.64
CA ASN A 72 -7.15 16.68 10.16
C ASN A 72 -8.29 17.07 9.19
N LYS A 73 -9.02 16.07 8.72
CA LYS A 73 -10.17 16.19 7.81
C LYS A 73 -11.39 15.48 8.38
N SER A 74 -12.56 15.76 7.81
CA SER A 74 -13.77 15.00 8.14
C SER A 74 -13.71 13.58 7.55
N VAL A 75 -14.35 12.61 8.22
CA VAL A 75 -14.51 11.24 7.69
C VAL A 75 -15.23 11.27 6.34
N HIS A 76 -16.21 12.16 6.17
CA HIS A 76 -16.91 12.36 4.91
C HIS A 76 -15.96 12.74 3.77
N THR A 77 -14.99 13.63 4.01
CA THR A 77 -13.97 14.01 3.03
C THR A 77 -13.08 12.83 2.65
N ILE A 78 -12.69 12.00 3.62
CA ILE A 78 -11.85 10.82 3.37
C ILE A 78 -12.59 9.76 2.55
N LEU A 79 -13.85 9.48 2.88
CA LEU A 79 -14.67 8.49 2.17
C LEU A 79 -15.07 8.95 0.76
N ASN A 80 -15.24 10.25 0.55
CA ASN A 80 -15.56 10.85 -0.75
C ASN A 80 -14.32 11.34 -1.51
N MET A 81 -13.13 10.83 -1.19
CA MET A 81 -11.91 11.19 -1.88
C MET A 81 -11.99 10.78 -3.37
N PRO A 82 -11.64 11.67 -4.31
CA PRO A 82 -11.62 11.33 -5.73
C PRO A 82 -10.69 10.15 -6.04
N LEU A 83 -11.05 9.34 -7.05
CA LEU A 83 -10.28 8.15 -7.42
C LEU A 83 -8.84 8.44 -7.85
N ASN A 84 -8.56 9.65 -8.35
CA ASN A 84 -7.23 10.06 -8.78
C ASN A 84 -6.39 10.68 -7.65
N HIS A 85 -6.95 10.81 -6.45
CA HIS A 85 -6.26 11.42 -5.30
C HIS A 85 -5.87 10.36 -4.27
N ALA A 86 -4.89 10.70 -3.44
CA ALA A 86 -4.42 9.92 -2.32
C ALA A 86 -3.93 10.84 -1.19
N TRP A 87 -3.88 10.30 0.03
CA TRP A 87 -3.26 10.99 1.16
C TRP A 87 -1.88 10.39 1.45
N LEU A 88 -0.86 11.23 1.39
CA LEU A 88 0.50 10.90 1.77
C LEU A 88 0.82 11.52 3.14
N PHE A 89 1.16 10.66 4.09
CA PHE A 89 1.71 11.03 5.37
C PHE A 89 3.18 10.67 5.38
N THR A 90 4.02 11.63 5.75
CA THR A 90 5.47 11.43 5.89
C THR A 90 5.90 11.91 7.26
N ARG A 91 6.74 11.14 7.94
CA ARG A 91 7.27 11.51 9.25
C ARG A 91 7.90 12.92 9.22
N GLY A 92 7.52 13.75 10.18
CA GLY A 92 7.99 15.14 10.29
C GLY A 92 7.35 16.12 9.29
N GLY A 93 6.48 15.66 8.38
CA GLY A 93 5.77 16.50 7.43
C GLY A 93 4.29 16.65 7.77
N ALA A 94 3.68 17.73 7.27
CA ALA A 94 2.23 17.85 7.25
C ALA A 94 1.61 16.81 6.28
N PRO A 95 0.38 16.34 6.54
CA PRO A 95 -0.37 15.51 5.58
C PRO A 95 -0.49 16.21 4.24
N LYS A 96 -0.23 15.48 3.15
CA LYS A 96 -0.33 15.99 1.79
C LYS A 96 -1.36 15.19 1.00
N GLU A 97 -2.26 15.91 0.36
CA GLU A 97 -3.08 15.34 -0.71
C GLU A 97 -2.22 15.29 -1.97
N VAL A 98 -2.17 14.13 -2.61
CA VAL A 98 -1.34 13.86 -3.79
C VAL A 98 -2.17 13.20 -4.88
N GLU A 99 -1.76 13.38 -6.13
CA GLU A 99 -2.37 12.70 -7.27
C GLU A 99 -1.74 11.33 -7.47
N LYS A 100 -2.54 10.35 -7.87
CA LYS A 100 -2.06 9.02 -8.24
C LYS A 100 -1.27 9.11 -9.53
N TYR A 101 -0.20 8.31 -9.60
CA TYR A 101 0.58 8.19 -10.81
C TYR A 101 -0.27 7.57 -11.93
N ARG A 102 -0.37 8.27 -13.07
CA ARG A 102 -1.05 7.77 -14.25
C ARG A 102 -0.13 6.79 -14.97
N LEU A 103 -0.60 5.56 -15.15
CA LEU A 103 0.21 4.52 -15.79
C LEU A 103 0.55 4.89 -17.23
N GLU A 104 -0.32 5.65 -17.90
CA GLU A 104 -0.16 6.13 -19.27
C GLU A 104 1.08 6.99 -19.46
N ASP A 105 1.50 7.70 -18.41
CA ASP A 105 2.68 8.55 -18.40
C ASP A 105 3.99 7.74 -18.24
N HIS A 106 3.90 6.43 -17.96
CA HIS A 106 5.08 5.59 -17.78
C HIS A 106 5.80 5.36 -19.12
N PRO A 107 7.14 5.57 -19.20
CA PRO A 107 7.90 5.38 -20.44
C PRO A 107 7.81 3.99 -21.08
N LEU A 108 7.35 2.99 -20.33
CA LEU A 108 7.16 1.61 -20.81
C LEU A 108 5.69 1.19 -20.88
N TYR A 109 4.74 2.11 -20.68
CA TYR A 109 3.30 1.79 -20.65
C TYR A 109 2.81 1.08 -21.91
N HIS A 110 3.33 1.51 -23.06
CA HIS A 110 3.00 0.94 -24.37
C HIS A 110 3.48 -0.52 -24.55
N LEU A 111 4.40 -1.00 -23.71
CA LEU A 111 4.81 -2.41 -23.69
C LEU A 111 3.87 -3.28 -22.86
N ALA A 112 3.23 -2.71 -21.83
CA ALA A 112 2.29 -3.41 -20.96
C ALA A 112 0.88 -3.55 -21.56
N GLN A 113 0.64 -3.03 -22.78
CA GLN A 113 -0.65 -3.14 -23.42
C GLN A 113 -0.94 -4.61 -23.80
N PRO A 114 -2.12 -5.15 -23.43
CA PRO A 114 -2.46 -6.57 -23.62
C PRO A 114 -2.47 -7.01 -25.10
N SER A 115 -2.49 -6.06 -26.04
CA SER A 115 -2.40 -6.30 -27.49
C SER A 115 -1.02 -6.81 -27.95
N LYS A 116 0.07 -6.51 -27.23
CA LYS A 116 1.43 -6.98 -27.59
C LYS A 116 1.90 -8.20 -26.80
N GLN A 117 1.36 -8.43 -25.59
CA GLN A 117 1.71 -9.60 -24.79
C GLN A 117 1.28 -10.93 -25.47
N LYS A 118 0.19 -10.90 -26.27
CA LYS A 118 -0.25 -12.06 -27.08
C LYS A 118 0.64 -12.36 -28.29
N ALA A 119 1.44 -11.40 -28.77
CA ALA A 119 2.37 -11.66 -29.88
C ALA A 119 3.67 -12.28 -29.37
N VAL A 120 4.22 -11.76 -28.26
CA VAL A 120 5.48 -12.23 -27.67
C VAL A 120 5.39 -13.67 -27.15
N CYS A 121 4.25 -14.08 -26.57
CA CYS A 121 4.06 -15.48 -26.17
C CYS A 121 3.88 -16.43 -27.37
N ARG A 122 3.37 -15.95 -28.51
CA ARG A 122 3.09 -16.80 -29.67
C ARG A 122 4.32 -17.09 -30.53
N GLU A 123 5.29 -16.18 -30.53
CA GLU A 123 6.58 -16.38 -31.22
C GLU A 123 7.54 -17.30 -30.44
N GLN A 124 7.30 -17.50 -29.14
CA GLN A 124 8.09 -18.41 -28.30
C GLN A 124 7.63 -19.87 -28.40
N ASP A 125 6.35 -20.13 -28.68
CA ASP A 125 5.83 -21.49 -28.92
C ASP A 125 6.20 -22.05 -30.32
N GLU A 126 6.51 -21.21 -31.31
CA GLU A 126 6.83 -21.66 -32.68
C GLU A 126 8.32 -21.99 -32.91
N HIS A 127 9.22 -21.68 -31.96
CA HIS A 127 10.64 -22.06 -32.02
C HIS A 127 10.98 -23.33 -31.21
N GLU A 128 10.00 -23.95 -30.56
CA GLU A 128 10.16 -25.19 -29.78
C GLU A 128 9.32 -26.37 -30.32
N ALA A 129 8.98 -26.33 -31.63
CA ALA A 129 8.31 -27.42 -32.36
C ALA A 129 9.15 -27.95 -33.53
#